data_AF-A0A1X0NFF3-F1
#
_entry.id   AF-A0A1X0NFF3-F1
#
_cell.length_a   1.000
_cell.length_b   1.000
_cell.length_c   1.000
_cell.angle_alpha   90.00
_cell.angle_beta   90.00
_cell.angle_gamma   90.00
#
_symmetry.space_group_name_H-M   'P 1'
#
loop_
_entity.id
_entity.type
_entity.pdbx_description
1 polymer ?
#
loop_
_entity_poly.entity_id
_entity_poly.type
_entity_poly.pdbx_seq_one_letter_code
_entity_poly.pdbx_strand_id
1 'polypeptide(L)'
;PNPLDELPPSPFVLDAFKREYSNTDTRTVAAPYFFQHYDPAGYTTFWCRYKYNEDNKMQFMTANLIRGWFQRMEHTRKYAFGVALIIGEEKKHDIVGMWVFRGKGMPEIVREVEDTELFDWEEIPDVTAQRERITDYLCWEGPTIPKPVLEGRVFK
;
A
#
# COMPACT_ATOMS: atom_id res chain seq x y z
N PRO A 1 10.64 -1.19 -22.91
CA PRO A 1 11.09 -1.89 -21.68
C PRO A 1 10.96 -0.94 -20.50
N ASN A 2 10.35 -1.36 -19.39
CA ASN A 2 10.31 -0.54 -18.19
C ASN A 2 11.65 -0.69 -17.45
N PRO A 3 12.30 0.38 -16.96
CA PRO A 3 13.55 0.26 -16.20
C PRO A 3 13.49 -0.73 -15.01
N LEU A 4 12.32 -0.92 -14.43
CA LEU A 4 12.09 -1.90 -13.35
C LEU A 4 12.22 -3.36 -13.80
N ASP A 5 12.05 -3.64 -15.10
CA ASP A 5 12.27 -4.98 -15.69
C ASP A 5 13.76 -5.35 -15.77
N GLU A 6 14.64 -4.35 -15.78
CA GLU A 6 16.08 -4.52 -15.91
C GLU A 6 16.77 -4.73 -14.56
N LEU A 7 16.03 -4.57 -13.45
CA LEU A 7 16.55 -4.78 -12.11
C LEU A 7 16.87 -6.26 -11.85
N PRO A 8 17.93 -6.57 -11.08
CA PRO A 8 18.30 -7.94 -10.73
C PRO A 8 17.13 -8.69 -10.09
N PRO A 9 16.92 -9.99 -10.41
CA PRO A 9 15.79 -10.74 -9.88
C PRO A 9 15.76 -10.70 -8.35
N SER A 10 14.56 -10.56 -7.78
CA SER A 10 14.35 -10.60 -6.34
C SER A 10 13.82 -11.97 -5.92
N PRO A 11 14.24 -12.52 -4.77
CA PRO A 11 13.61 -13.70 -4.19
C PRO A 11 12.17 -13.42 -3.74
N PHE A 12 11.80 -12.15 -3.53
CA PHE A 12 10.42 -11.76 -3.27
C PHE A 12 9.64 -11.67 -4.59
N VAL A 13 8.79 -12.66 -4.87
CA VAL A 13 7.92 -12.64 -6.05
C VAL A 13 6.61 -11.94 -5.68
N LEU A 14 6.47 -10.67 -6.08
CA LEU A 14 5.31 -9.86 -5.72
C LEU A 14 3.97 -10.48 -6.17
N ASP A 15 3.90 -11.05 -7.37
CA ASP A 15 2.68 -11.71 -7.86
C ASP A 15 2.30 -12.95 -7.02
N ALA A 16 3.29 -13.67 -6.49
CA ALA A 16 3.03 -14.79 -5.58
C ALA A 16 2.46 -14.27 -4.26
N PHE A 17 3.01 -13.19 -3.71
CA PHE A 17 2.45 -12.54 -2.52
C PHE A 17 1.02 -12.03 -2.75
N LYS A 18 0.74 -11.37 -3.88
CA LYS A 18 -0.62 -10.90 -4.22
C LYS A 18 -1.62 -12.04 -4.29
N ARG A 19 -1.21 -13.19 -4.84
CA ARG A 19 -2.02 -14.41 -4.88
C ARG A 19 -2.27 -14.95 -3.48
N GLU A 20 -1.23 -15.03 -2.65
CA GLU A 20 -1.34 -15.49 -1.26
C GLU A 20 -2.29 -14.62 -0.44
N TYR A 21 -2.09 -13.30 -0.52
CA TYR A 21 -2.93 -12.29 0.12
C TYR A 21 -4.40 -12.37 -0.31
N SER A 22 -4.67 -12.82 -1.54
CA SER A 22 -6.05 -12.94 -2.06
C SER A 22 -6.75 -14.22 -1.64
N ASN A 23 -5.99 -15.30 -1.37
CA ASN A 23 -6.54 -16.65 -1.28
C ASN A 23 -6.45 -17.25 0.12
N THR A 24 -5.75 -16.59 1.05
CA THR A 24 -5.47 -17.13 2.37
C THR A 24 -5.80 -16.14 3.47
N ASP A 25 -5.84 -16.63 4.71
CA ASP A 25 -6.01 -15.76 5.87
C ASP A 25 -4.83 -14.78 5.97
N THR A 26 -5.16 -13.49 6.03
CA THR A 26 -4.13 -12.45 5.92
C THR A 26 -3.22 -12.43 7.15
N ARG A 27 -3.78 -12.59 8.35
CA ARG A 27 -3.02 -12.44 9.60
C ARG A 27 -2.12 -13.65 9.87
N THR A 28 -2.61 -14.85 9.61
CA THR A 28 -1.94 -16.12 9.94
C THR A 28 -1.12 -16.70 8.80
N VAL A 29 -1.38 -16.29 7.54
CA VAL A 29 -0.67 -16.84 6.36
C VAL A 29 -0.02 -15.75 5.53
N ALA A 30 -0.80 -14.83 4.93
CA ALA A 30 -0.24 -13.89 3.95
C ALA A 30 0.75 -12.87 4.55
N ALA A 31 0.48 -12.33 5.74
CA ALA A 31 1.40 -11.42 6.41
C ALA A 31 2.70 -12.13 6.83
N PRO A 32 2.68 -13.32 7.48
CA PRO A 32 3.89 -14.12 7.68
C PRO A 32 4.65 -14.41 6.38
N TYR A 33 3.96 -14.76 5.29
CA TYR A 33 4.56 -14.96 3.97
C TYR A 33 5.28 -13.69 3.49
N PHE A 34 4.65 -12.52 3.62
CA PHE A 34 5.28 -11.24 3.28
C PHE A 34 6.62 -11.08 3.98
N PHE A 35 6.66 -11.21 5.31
CA PHE A 35 7.90 -11.00 6.07
C PHE A 35 8.96 -12.08 5.83
N GLN A 36 8.55 -13.33 5.57
CA GLN A 36 9.48 -14.43 5.29
C GLN A 36 10.17 -14.26 3.93
N HIS A 37 9.48 -13.68 2.95
CA HIS A 37 9.98 -13.55 1.59
C HIS A 37 10.44 -12.14 1.24
N TYR A 38 10.13 -11.13 2.05
CA TYR A 38 10.44 -9.72 1.74
C TYR A 38 11.94 -9.52 1.48
N ASP A 39 12.23 -8.84 0.39
CA ASP A 39 13.58 -8.52 -0.03
C ASP A 39 13.78 -7.00 -0.07
N PRO A 40 14.47 -6.42 0.93
CA PRO A 40 14.72 -4.99 0.97
C PRO A 40 15.67 -4.53 -0.14
N ALA A 41 16.48 -5.41 -0.75
CA ALA A 41 17.33 -5.03 -1.89
C ALA A 41 16.50 -4.81 -3.15
N GLY A 42 15.46 -5.62 -3.32
CA GLY A 42 14.59 -5.60 -4.48
C GLY A 42 13.34 -4.73 -4.36
N TYR A 43 12.90 -4.37 -3.16
CA TYR A 43 11.66 -3.63 -2.95
C TYR A 43 11.82 -2.56 -1.88
N THR A 44 11.01 -1.51 -2.00
CA THR A 44 10.90 -0.45 -1.00
C THR A 44 9.46 -0.36 -0.53
N THR A 45 9.27 -0.20 0.77
CA THR A 45 7.96 -0.05 1.40
C THR A 45 7.75 1.37 1.87
N PHE A 46 6.50 1.83 1.81
CA PHE A 46 6.12 3.18 2.21
C PHE A 46 4.84 3.18 3.03
N TRP A 47 4.78 4.05 4.03
CA TRP A 47 3.52 4.60 4.49
C TRP A 47 3.09 5.72 3.56
N CYS A 48 1.79 5.84 3.32
CA CYS A 48 1.22 7.01 2.66
C CYS A 48 0.08 7.61 3.49
N ARG A 49 -0.08 8.93 3.44
CA ARG A 49 -1.19 9.66 4.06
C ARG A 49 -1.64 10.77 3.14
N TYR A 50 -2.94 10.88 2.90
CA TYR A 50 -3.46 11.94 2.03
C TYR A 50 -3.29 13.31 2.69
N LYS A 51 -2.90 14.32 1.91
CA LYS A 51 -2.56 15.66 2.43
C LYS A 51 -3.78 16.44 2.89
N TYR A 52 -4.91 16.28 2.19
CA TYR A 52 -6.11 17.11 2.36
C TYR A 52 -7.24 16.35 3.09
N ASN A 53 -6.91 15.65 4.18
CA ASN A 53 -7.90 14.85 4.92
C ASN A 53 -9.02 15.70 5.54
N GLU A 54 -8.75 16.97 5.82
CA GLU A 54 -9.71 17.95 6.33
C GLU A 54 -10.89 18.21 5.38
N ASP A 55 -10.69 17.97 4.08
CA ASP A 55 -11.70 18.17 3.04
C ASP A 55 -12.61 16.96 2.84
N ASN A 56 -12.27 15.82 3.43
CA ASN A 56 -13.08 14.61 3.38
C ASN A 56 -14.38 14.79 4.19
N LYS A 57 -15.53 14.91 3.50
CA LYS A 57 -16.86 15.10 4.13
C LYS A 57 -17.83 13.94 3.96
N MET A 58 -17.60 13.05 2.99
CA MET A 58 -18.46 11.90 2.71
C MET A 58 -17.61 10.71 2.31
N GLN A 59 -17.70 9.63 3.09
CA GLN A 59 -16.89 8.42 2.94
C GLN A 59 -16.95 7.83 1.51
N PHE A 60 -18.13 7.77 0.89
CA PHE A 60 -18.28 7.24 -0.47
C PHE A 60 -17.54 8.08 -1.54
N MET A 61 -17.44 9.40 -1.36
CA MET A 61 -16.68 10.27 -2.28
C MET A 61 -15.18 9.99 -2.16
N THR A 62 -14.67 9.89 -0.94
CA THR A 62 -13.28 9.54 -0.68
C THR A 62 -12.95 8.14 -1.22
N ALA A 63 -13.89 7.20 -1.09
CA ALA A 63 -13.76 5.85 -1.65
C ALA A 63 -13.70 5.85 -3.19
N ASN A 64 -14.33 6.83 -3.86
CA ASN A 64 -14.25 7.04 -5.30
C ASN A 64 -12.95 7.73 -5.72
N LEU A 65 -12.42 8.66 -4.91
CA LEU A 65 -11.10 9.27 -5.11
C LEU A 65 -10.02 8.19 -5.14
N ILE A 66 -9.98 7.31 -4.13
CA ILE A 66 -9.03 6.19 -4.07
C ILE A 66 -9.17 5.29 -5.30
N ARG A 67 -10.41 5.00 -5.73
CA ARG A 67 -10.68 4.17 -6.92
C ARG A 67 -10.13 4.80 -8.19
N GLY A 68 -10.35 6.11 -8.38
CA GLY A 68 -9.82 6.84 -9.54
C GLY A 68 -8.30 6.84 -9.57
N TRP A 69 -7.65 7.03 -8.41
CA TRP A 69 -6.20 6.97 -8.31
C TRP A 69 -5.66 5.58 -8.63
N PHE A 70 -6.31 4.52 -8.14
CA PHE A 70 -5.93 3.13 -8.46
C PHE A 70 -6.08 2.82 -9.95
N GLN A 71 -7.13 3.33 -10.61
CA GLN A 71 -7.29 3.19 -12.07
C GLN A 71 -6.15 3.87 -12.82
N ARG A 72 -5.70 5.05 -12.39
CA ARG A 72 -4.53 5.73 -12.96
C ARG A 72 -3.22 5.00 -12.69
N MET A 73 -3.13 4.23 -11.61
CA MET A 73 -1.95 3.41 -11.29
C MET A 73 -1.92 2.06 -12.03
N GLU A 74 -2.95 1.65 -12.79
CA GLU A 74 -3.07 0.29 -13.32
C GLU A 74 -1.84 -0.15 -14.15
N HIS A 75 -1.18 0.75 -14.89
CA HIS A 75 0.05 0.42 -15.64
C HIS A 75 1.25 0.12 -14.73
N THR A 76 1.22 0.54 -13.46
CA THR A 76 2.23 0.24 -12.44
C THR A 76 2.00 -1.10 -11.74
N ARG A 77 0.83 -1.72 -11.95
CA ARG A 77 0.35 -2.90 -11.21
C ARG A 77 1.37 -4.01 -11.09
N LYS A 78 2.10 -4.33 -12.16
CA LYS A 78 3.16 -5.36 -12.15
C LYS A 78 4.23 -5.14 -11.07
N TYR A 79 4.48 -3.88 -10.69
CA TYR A 79 5.60 -3.47 -9.83
C TYR A 79 5.16 -3.01 -8.44
N ALA A 80 3.86 -3.01 -8.17
CA ALA A 80 3.29 -2.38 -6.99
C ALA A 80 2.24 -3.27 -6.31
N PHE A 81 2.22 -3.19 -4.99
CA PHE A 81 1.12 -3.63 -4.14
C PHE A 81 0.82 -2.51 -3.15
N GLY A 82 -0.46 -2.26 -2.88
CA GLY A 82 -0.84 -1.20 -1.97
C GLY A 82 -2.11 -1.54 -1.21
N VAL A 83 -2.19 -1.07 0.02
CA VAL A 83 -3.42 -1.01 0.81
C VAL A 83 -3.69 0.45 1.11
N ALA A 84 -4.88 0.93 0.75
CA ALA A 84 -5.39 2.23 1.16
C ALA A 84 -6.61 2.02 2.07
N LEU A 85 -6.59 2.66 3.23
CA LEU A 85 -7.63 2.60 4.25
C LEU A 85 -8.24 3.99 4.43
N ILE A 86 -9.56 4.02 4.57
CA ILE A 86 -10.31 5.16 5.07
C ILE A 86 -10.55 4.92 6.56
N ILE A 87 -9.99 5.78 7.41
CA ILE A 87 -10.03 5.62 8.86
C ILE A 87 -10.68 6.82 9.56
N GLY A 88 -11.50 6.59 10.58
CA GLY A 88 -12.23 7.65 11.30
C GLY A 88 -13.73 7.43 11.26
N GLU A 89 -14.47 8.50 10.97
CA GLU A 89 -15.94 8.53 10.92
C GLU A 89 -16.42 9.01 9.55
N GLU A 90 -17.65 8.69 9.16
CA GLU A 90 -18.18 8.93 7.80
C GLU A 90 -18.00 10.36 7.25
N LYS A 91 -18.05 11.36 8.14
CA LYS A 91 -17.93 12.79 7.81
C LYS A 91 -16.58 13.41 8.19
N LYS A 92 -15.69 12.65 8.81
CA LYS A 92 -14.38 13.09 9.29
C LYS A 92 -13.43 11.90 9.33
N HIS A 93 -12.77 11.68 8.20
CA HIS A 93 -11.91 10.52 7.98
C HIS A 93 -10.64 10.90 7.24
N ASP A 94 -9.62 10.07 7.47
CA ASP A 94 -8.33 10.19 6.83
C ASP A 94 -8.17 9.06 5.80
N ILE A 95 -7.40 9.30 4.75
CA ILE A 95 -6.85 8.25 3.92
C ILE A 95 -5.42 7.97 4.38
N VAL A 96 -5.16 6.73 4.74
CA VAL A 96 -3.82 6.21 5.07
C VAL A 96 -3.53 4.97 4.24
N GLY A 97 -2.28 4.61 4.06
CA GLY A 97 -1.95 3.40 3.32
C GLY A 97 -0.56 2.87 3.55
N MET A 98 -0.35 1.66 3.05
CA MET A 98 0.93 0.95 3.01
C MET A 98 1.17 0.46 1.60
N TRP A 99 2.35 0.73 1.07
CA TRP A 99 2.72 0.40 -0.31
C TRP A 99 4.03 -0.35 -0.36
N VAL A 100 4.13 -1.24 -1.33
CA VAL A 100 5.33 -2.00 -1.68
C VAL A 100 5.60 -1.73 -3.15
N PHE A 101 6.76 -1.17 -3.46
CA PHE A 101 7.19 -0.88 -4.83
C PHE A 101 8.47 -1.63 -5.17
N ARG A 102 8.55 -2.11 -6.41
CA ARG A 102 9.76 -2.72 -6.96
C ARG A 102 10.87 -1.68 -7.10
N GLY A 103 12.08 -2.04 -6.69
CA GLY A 103 13.26 -1.20 -6.76
C GLY A 103 13.50 -0.41 -5.49
N LYS A 104 14.50 0.47 -5.55
CA LYS A 104 14.93 1.35 -4.45
C LYS A 104 14.22 2.70 -4.54
N GLY A 105 13.60 3.12 -3.45
CA GLY A 105 12.81 4.34 -3.38
C GLY A 105 11.50 4.24 -4.18
N MET A 106 10.84 5.38 -4.33
CA MET A 106 9.62 5.51 -5.13
C MET A 106 9.95 5.46 -6.64
N PRO A 107 9.43 4.48 -7.42
CA PRO A 107 9.70 4.41 -8.85
C PRO A 107 9.12 5.60 -9.63
N GLU A 108 9.82 6.04 -10.67
CA GLU A 108 9.39 7.17 -11.52
C GLU A 108 8.00 6.94 -12.14
N ILE A 109 7.74 5.73 -12.63
CA ILE A 109 6.42 5.36 -13.18
C ILE A 109 5.26 5.47 -12.19
N VAL A 110 5.55 5.47 -10.89
CA VAL A 110 4.57 5.72 -9.81
C VAL A 110 4.50 7.22 -9.49
N ARG A 111 5.65 7.91 -9.42
CA ARG A 111 5.73 9.37 -9.18
C ARG A 111 5.00 10.18 -10.24
N GLU A 112 5.02 9.73 -11.49
CA GLU A 112 4.35 10.38 -12.62
C GLU A 112 2.84 10.14 -12.66
N VAL A 113 2.32 9.25 -11.82
CA VAL A 113 0.87 9.03 -11.74
C VAL A 113 0.21 10.22 -11.07
N GLU A 114 -0.73 10.84 -11.78
CA GLU A 114 -1.57 11.92 -11.25
C GLU A 114 -2.28 11.47 -9.96
N ASP A 115 -2.24 12.36 -8.97
CA ASP A 115 -2.66 12.23 -7.57
C ASP A 115 -1.66 11.58 -6.61
N THR A 116 -0.58 10.96 -7.10
CA THR A 116 0.46 10.40 -6.20
C THR A 116 1.09 11.50 -5.33
N GLU A 117 1.21 12.71 -5.86
CA GLU A 117 1.71 13.90 -5.17
C GLU A 117 0.74 14.45 -4.11
N LEU A 118 -0.52 14.04 -4.12
CA LEU A 118 -1.51 14.44 -3.09
C LEU A 118 -1.35 13.64 -1.79
N PHE A 119 -0.43 12.68 -1.76
CA PHE A 119 -0.07 11.92 -0.57
C PHE A 119 1.32 12.31 -0.08
N ASP A 120 1.48 12.35 1.24
CA ASP A 120 2.77 12.29 1.90
C ASP A 120 3.24 10.84 1.93
N TRP A 121 4.53 10.62 1.63
CA TRP A 121 5.15 9.32 1.54
C TRP A 121 6.31 9.23 2.51
N GLU A 122 6.30 8.21 3.37
CA GLU A 122 7.35 7.93 4.33
C GLU A 122 7.89 6.54 4.04
N GLU A 123 9.17 6.45 3.65
CA GLU A 123 9.84 5.17 3.43
C GLU A 123 9.94 4.39 4.75
N ILE A 124 9.78 3.08 4.68
CA ILE A 124 9.96 2.16 5.80
C ILE A 124 11.37 1.55 5.71
N PRO A 125 12.37 2.09 6.44
CA PRO A 125 13.75 1.60 6.33
C PRO A 125 13.93 0.21 6.95
N ASP A 126 13.11 -0.12 7.96
CA ASP A 126 13.11 -1.41 8.64
C ASP A 126 11.69 -1.99 8.71
N VAL A 127 11.39 -2.86 7.74
CA VAL A 127 10.12 -3.57 7.63
C VAL A 127 9.89 -4.52 8.80
N THR A 128 10.94 -5.11 9.36
CA THR A 128 10.83 -6.01 10.51
C THR A 128 10.47 -5.24 11.77
N ALA A 129 11.04 -4.05 11.98
CA ALA A 129 10.67 -3.18 13.10
C ALA A 129 9.21 -2.69 13.01
N GLN A 130 8.67 -2.54 11.80
CA GLN A 130 7.29 -2.13 11.55
C GLN A 130 6.31 -3.31 11.39
N ARG A 131 6.72 -4.54 11.74
CA ARG A 131 5.96 -5.77 11.46
C ARG A 131 4.51 -5.73 11.94
N GLU A 132 4.26 -5.28 13.16
CA GLU A 132 2.90 -5.22 13.72
C GLU A 132 2.03 -4.23 12.93
N ARG A 133 2.55 -3.03 12.65
CA ARG A 133 1.83 -2.01 11.90
C ARG A 133 1.56 -2.43 10.46
N ILE A 134 2.54 -3.05 9.81
CA ILE A 134 2.36 -3.60 8.46
C ILE A 134 1.31 -4.71 8.47
N THR A 135 1.34 -5.60 9.46
CA THR A 135 0.34 -6.67 9.60
C THR A 135 -1.07 -6.07 9.77
N ASP A 136 -1.23 -5.07 10.63
CA ASP A 136 -2.54 -4.45 10.85
C ASP A 136 -3.07 -3.77 9.58
N TYR A 137 -2.20 -3.08 8.82
CA TYR A 137 -2.58 -2.50 7.53
C TYR A 137 -2.90 -3.58 6.49
N LEU A 138 -2.19 -4.70 6.48
CA LEU A 138 -2.53 -5.83 5.60
C LEU A 138 -3.89 -6.42 5.97
N CYS A 139 -4.20 -6.57 7.26
CA CYS A 139 -5.45 -7.15 7.76
C CYS A 139 -6.63 -6.17 7.78
N TRP A 140 -6.37 -4.87 7.66
CA TRP A 140 -7.34 -3.77 7.82
C TRP A 140 -7.91 -3.68 9.25
N GLU A 141 -7.15 -4.17 10.22
CA GLU A 141 -7.56 -4.20 11.62
C GLU A 141 -6.35 -4.29 12.53
N GLY A 142 -6.44 -3.67 13.71
CA GLY A 142 -5.46 -3.81 14.78
C GLY A 142 -5.09 -2.49 15.45
N PRO A 143 -4.36 -2.57 16.57
CA PRO A 143 -4.15 -1.44 17.48
C PRO A 143 -3.24 -0.34 16.91
N THR A 144 -2.45 -0.64 15.88
CA THR A 144 -1.54 0.35 15.29
C THR A 144 -2.24 1.30 14.30
N ILE A 145 -3.47 0.98 13.90
CA ILE A 145 -4.31 1.86 13.10
C ILE A 145 -4.96 2.87 14.06
N PRO A 146 -4.70 4.18 13.91
CA PRO A 146 -5.02 5.16 14.95
C PRO A 146 -6.52 5.50 15.07
N LYS A 147 -7.34 5.06 14.12
CA LYS A 147 -8.78 5.31 14.06
C LYS A 147 -9.51 4.07 13.51
N PRO A 148 -10.82 3.89 13.78
CA PRO A 148 -11.59 2.79 13.21
C PRO A 148 -11.50 2.76 11.68
N VAL A 149 -11.37 1.58 11.09
CA VAL A 149 -11.38 1.41 9.62
C VAL A 149 -12.82 1.40 9.14
N LEU A 150 -13.16 2.31 8.23
CA LEU A 150 -14.49 2.40 7.61
C LEU A 150 -14.57 1.57 6.33
N GLU A 151 -13.57 1.71 5.47
CA GLU A 151 -13.43 0.97 4.21
C GLU A 151 -11.95 0.89 3.85
N GLY A 152 -11.55 -0.16 3.14
CA GLY A 152 -10.24 -0.28 2.53
C GLY A 152 -10.33 -0.61 1.04
N ARG A 153 -9.23 -0.43 0.33
CA ARG A 153 -8.99 -0.95 -1.02
C ARG A 153 -7.58 -1.49 -1.13
N VAL A 154 -7.43 -2.59 -1.87
CA VAL A 154 -6.12 -3.15 -2.20
C VAL A 154 -5.83 -2.93 -3.68
N PHE A 155 -4.65 -2.43 -3.98
CA PHE A 155 -4.06 -2.37 -5.30
C PHE A 155 -3.16 -3.59 -5.50
N LYS A 156 -3.55 -4.51 -6.38
CA LYS A 156 -2.83 -5.76 -6.64
C LYS A 156 -3.06 -6.26 -8.05
#